data_AF-A0A3R7MIG4-F1
#
_entry.id   AF-A0A3R7MIG4-F1
#
_cell.length_a   1.000
_cell.length_b   1.000
_cell.length_c   1.000
_cell.angle_alpha   90.00
_cell.angle_beta   90.00
_cell.angle_gamma   90.00
#
_symmetry.space_group_name_H-M   'P 1'
#
loop_
_entity.id
_entity.type
_entity.pdbx_description
1 polymer ?
#
loop_
_entity_poly.entity_id
_entity_poly.type
_entity_poly.pdbx_seq_one_letter_code
_entity_poly.pdbx_strand_id
1 'polypeptide(L)'
;MARFLLATVVILGCVANLEASFNCIGTNGDATGFPKEVCYTEKCTKAIKDHIKFEFEAAFLYMHMGAYFAQDTVARPGMTKFMLESASEERSHAILMLDYLNKRGVAISQDLQFNFSEADVRSDEAIVKKKR
;
A
#
# COMPACT_ATOMS: atom_id res chain seq x y z
N MET A 1 32.68 26.85 32.42
CA MET A 1 32.63 25.37 32.43
C MET A 1 31.35 24.81 31.79
N ALA A 2 30.13 25.19 32.21
CA ALA A 2 28.87 24.62 31.69
C ALA A 2 28.53 24.94 30.22
N ARG A 3 28.97 26.08 29.69
CA ARG A 3 28.69 26.50 28.30
C ARG A 3 29.46 25.71 27.23
N PHE A 4 30.62 25.15 27.57
CA PHE A 4 31.41 24.32 26.65
C PHE A 4 30.89 22.87 26.57
N LEU A 5 30.35 22.34 27.67
CA LEU A 5 29.72 21.00 27.69
C LEU A 5 28.41 20.96 26.89
N LEU A 6 27.64 22.06 26.88
CA LEU A 6 26.44 22.16 26.04
C LEU A 6 26.79 22.14 24.54
N ALA A 7 27.89 22.79 24.13
CA ALA A 7 28.31 22.83 22.74
C ALA A 7 28.79 21.47 22.22
N THR A 8 29.48 20.67 23.03
CA THR A 8 29.96 19.33 22.63
C THR A 8 28.83 18.30 22.55
N VAL A 9 27.80 18.39 23.41
CA VAL A 9 26.61 17.53 23.36
C VAL A 9 25.75 17.82 22.13
N VAL A 10 25.64 19.09 21.72
CA VAL A 10 24.89 19.48 20.50
C VAL A 10 25.60 19.02 19.22
N ILE A 11 26.92 19.06 19.17
CA ILE A 11 27.69 18.62 18.00
C ILE A 11 27.66 17.08 17.88
N LEU A 12 27.72 16.34 18.99
CA LEU A 12 27.61 14.87 18.97
C LEU A 12 26.19 14.38 18.61
N GLY A 13 25.15 15.18 18.90
CA GLY A 13 23.76 14.90 18.49
C GLY A 13 23.48 15.13 17.01
N CYS A 14 24.29 15.92 16.30
CA CYS A 14 24.11 16.19 14.86
C CYS A 14 24.69 15.11 13.94
N VAL A 15 25.47 14.16 14.47
CA VAL A 15 26.07 13.06 13.70
C VAL A 15 25.26 11.77 13.82
N ALA A 16 23.93 11.88 13.92
CA ALA A 16 23.07 10.76 13.54
C ALA A 16 23.08 10.67 12.01
N ASN A 17 24.10 9.99 11.47
CA ASN A 17 24.18 9.66 10.05
C ASN A 17 22.92 8.88 9.66
N LEU A 18 22.00 9.53 8.95
CA LEU A 18 20.93 8.85 8.22
C LEU A 18 21.49 8.52 6.83
N GLU A 19 22.38 7.52 6.77
CA GLU A 19 22.79 6.98 5.48
C GLU A 19 21.59 6.27 4.87
N ALA A 20 20.93 6.92 3.91
CA ALA A 20 19.93 6.27 3.09
C ALA A 20 20.65 5.28 2.16
N SER A 21 20.57 3.98 2.48
CA SER A 21 21.00 2.93 1.55
C SER A 21 20.03 2.89 0.36
N PHE A 22 20.50 3.33 -0.79
CA PHE A 22 19.76 3.24 -2.05
C PHE A 22 20.08 1.91 -2.72
N ASN A 23 19.06 1.08 -2.92
CA ASN A 23 19.17 -0.13 -3.73
C ASN A 23 19.07 0.29 -5.20
N CYS A 24 20.22 0.32 -5.86
CA CYS A 24 20.40 0.59 -7.28
C CYS A 24 20.86 -0.67 -8.03
N ILE A 25 20.47 -1.88 -7.57
CA ILE A 25 20.92 -3.12 -8.23
C ILE A 25 20.36 -3.14 -9.65
N GLY A 26 21.24 -2.79 -10.58
CA GLY A 26 21.04 -3.00 -11.98
C GLY A 26 21.34 -4.44 -12.34
N THR A 27 20.53 -5.00 -13.23
CA THR A 27 20.90 -6.19 -13.98
C THR A 27 22.30 -5.97 -14.57
N ASN A 28 23.11 -7.02 -14.54
CA ASN A 28 24.48 -7.00 -15.04
C ASN A 28 24.52 -6.58 -16.54
N GLY A 29 24.62 -5.27 -16.81
CA GLY A 29 25.07 -4.73 -18.09
C GLY A 29 24.09 -4.68 -19.26
N ASP A 30 22.77 -4.88 -19.09
CA ASP A 30 21.82 -4.67 -20.19
C ASP A 30 21.10 -3.32 -20.10
N ALA A 31 21.70 -2.31 -20.73
CA ALA A 31 21.14 -0.96 -20.84
C ALA A 31 19.95 -0.86 -21.82
N THR A 32 19.46 -1.98 -22.38
CA THR A 32 18.40 -1.99 -23.41
C THR A 32 17.03 -2.42 -22.91
N GLY A 33 16.92 -2.92 -21.67
CA GLY A 33 15.66 -3.33 -21.06
C GLY A 33 14.81 -2.16 -20.58
N PHE A 34 13.54 -2.10 -21.03
CA PHE A 34 12.51 -1.27 -20.42
C PHE A 34 11.72 -2.11 -19.40
N PRO A 35 11.46 -1.59 -18.17
CA PRO A 35 11.72 -0.25 -17.67
C PRO A 35 13.17 -0.02 -17.19
N LYS A 36 13.67 1.19 -17.44
CA LYS A 36 14.99 1.67 -17.00
C LYS A 36 15.09 1.61 -15.47
N GLU A 37 16.17 1.03 -14.98
CA GLU A 37 16.44 0.79 -13.56
C GLU A 37 16.41 2.11 -12.76
N VAL A 38 15.60 2.17 -11.70
CA VAL A 38 15.50 3.35 -10.83
C VAL A 38 15.74 2.94 -9.39
N CYS A 39 16.73 3.58 -8.76
CA CYS A 39 17.08 3.34 -7.36
C CYS A 39 15.88 3.58 -6.43
N TYR A 40 15.71 2.71 -5.44
CA TYR A 40 14.74 2.89 -4.35
C TYR A 40 15.37 2.56 -3.00
N THR A 41 14.80 3.07 -1.92
CA THR A 41 15.21 2.67 -0.56
C THR A 41 14.24 1.61 -0.04
N GLU A 42 14.76 0.61 0.67
CA GLU A 42 13.93 -0.46 1.24
C GLU A 42 12.84 0.09 2.17
N LYS A 43 13.18 1.13 2.95
CA LYS A 43 12.24 1.83 3.82
C LYS A 43 11.07 2.44 3.05
N CYS A 44 11.34 3.08 1.89
CA CYS A 44 10.29 3.64 1.04
C CYS A 44 9.43 2.54 0.43
N THR A 45 10.05 1.51 -0.13
CA THR A 45 9.33 0.37 -0.72
C THR A 45 8.42 -0.32 0.29
N LYS A 46 8.89 -0.53 1.53
CA LYS A 46 8.07 -1.08 2.59
C LYS A 46 6.88 -0.17 2.91
N ALA A 47 7.10 1.13 3.06
CA ALA A 47 6.03 2.08 3.35
C ALA A 47 4.96 2.10 2.25
N ILE A 48 5.35 2.00 0.97
CA ILE A 48 4.39 1.91 -0.15
C ILE A 48 3.62 0.59 -0.09
N LYS A 49 4.28 -0.55 0.16
CA LYS A 49 3.61 -1.85 0.33
C LYS A 49 2.58 -1.81 1.48
N ASP A 50 2.96 -1.22 2.60
CA ASP A 50 2.05 -1.04 3.75
C ASP A 50 0.87 -0.12 3.36
N HIS A 51 1.12 0.96 2.61
CA HIS A 51 0.08 1.89 2.16
C HIS A 51 -0.92 1.25 1.19
N ILE A 52 -0.46 0.42 0.25
CA ILE A 52 -1.32 -0.37 -0.65
C ILE A 52 -2.34 -1.19 0.15
N LYS A 53 -1.93 -1.79 1.26
CA LYS A 53 -2.83 -2.53 2.14
C LYS A 53 -3.91 -1.62 2.73
N PHE A 54 -3.53 -0.46 3.26
CA PHE A 54 -4.47 0.50 3.81
C PHE A 54 -5.49 0.99 2.78
N GLU A 55 -5.07 1.27 1.55
CA GLU A 55 -5.97 1.69 0.48
C GLU A 55 -6.99 0.62 0.10
N PHE A 56 -6.57 -0.64 0.02
CA PHE A 56 -7.51 -1.73 -0.25
C PHE A 56 -8.47 -2.00 0.91
N GLU A 57 -8.00 -1.89 2.17
CA GLU A 57 -8.86 -1.98 3.35
C GLU A 57 -9.88 -0.84 3.38
N ALA A 58 -9.46 0.40 3.07
CA ALA A 58 -10.34 1.56 2.97
C ALA A 58 -11.37 1.39 1.84
N ALA A 59 -10.94 0.92 0.67
CA ALA A 59 -11.83 0.61 -0.45
C ALA A 59 -12.92 -0.39 -0.06
N PHE A 60 -12.55 -1.47 0.62
CA PHE A 60 -13.50 -2.47 1.09
C PHE A 60 -14.45 -1.91 2.15
N LEU A 61 -13.94 -1.12 3.09
CA LEU A 61 -14.74 -0.48 4.13
C LEU A 61 -15.77 0.49 3.52
N TYR A 62 -15.36 1.35 2.59
CA TYR A 62 -16.28 2.26 1.90
C TYR A 62 -17.32 1.52 1.06
N MET A 63 -16.94 0.40 0.45
CA MET A 63 -17.89 -0.47 -0.25
C MET A 63 -18.93 -1.05 0.72
N HIS A 64 -18.50 -1.53 1.89
CA HIS A 64 -19.41 -2.02 2.94
C HIS A 64 -20.35 -0.93 3.43
N MET A 65 -19.85 0.28 3.67
CA MET A 65 -20.67 1.44 4.06
C MET A 65 -21.68 1.81 2.97
N GLY A 66 -21.27 1.81 1.70
CA GLY A 66 -22.16 2.05 0.57
C GLY A 66 -23.31 1.03 0.53
N ALA A 67 -23.01 -0.25 0.73
CA ALA A 67 -24.00 -1.32 0.83
C ALA A 67 -24.95 -1.14 2.03
N TYR A 68 -24.44 -0.72 3.19
CA TYR A 68 -25.25 -0.41 4.36
C TYR A 68 -26.26 0.72 4.09
N PHE A 69 -25.83 1.83 3.50
CA PHE A 69 -26.72 2.96 3.18
C PHE A 69 -27.75 2.64 2.09
N ALA A 70 -27.47 1.63 1.26
CA ALA A 70 -28.37 1.18 0.19
C ALA A 70 -29.50 0.26 0.70
N GLN A 71 -29.43 -0.25 1.93
CA GLN A 71 -30.47 -1.10 2.50
C GLN A 71 -31.80 -0.36 2.53
N ASP A 72 -32.90 -1.08 2.29
CA ASP A 72 -34.28 -0.56 2.32
C ASP A 72 -34.65 0.12 3.65
N THR A 73 -34.12 -0.40 4.76
CA THR A 73 -34.30 0.16 6.11
C THR A 73 -33.57 1.50 6.33
N VAL A 74 -32.52 1.79 5.56
CA VAL A 74 -31.69 3.01 5.70
C VAL A 74 -31.98 4.01 4.57
N ALA A 75 -32.02 3.54 3.31
CA ALA A 75 -32.42 4.25 2.10
C ALA A 75 -31.79 5.66 1.96
N ARG A 76 -30.45 5.75 1.97
CA ARG A 76 -29.70 7.00 1.78
C ARG A 76 -28.93 6.98 0.46
N PRO A 77 -29.59 7.17 -0.69
CA PRO A 77 -28.97 6.97 -2.01
C PRO A 77 -27.80 7.91 -2.31
N GLY A 78 -27.85 9.16 -1.80
CA GLY A 78 -26.72 10.09 -1.94
C GLY A 78 -25.47 9.61 -1.20
N MET A 79 -25.65 9.04 0.00
CA MET A 79 -24.55 8.49 0.79
C MET A 79 -24.03 7.18 0.18
N THR A 80 -24.93 6.33 -0.33
CA THR A 80 -24.55 5.14 -1.09
C THR A 80 -23.64 5.51 -2.26
N LYS A 81 -24.05 6.47 -3.09
CA LYS A 81 -23.27 6.93 -4.23
C LYS A 81 -21.89 7.43 -3.80
N PHE A 82 -21.85 8.33 -2.82
CA PHE A 82 -20.61 8.91 -2.30
C PHE A 82 -19.63 7.84 -1.78
N MET A 83 -20.11 6.87 -1.00
CA MET A 83 -19.27 5.82 -0.44
C MET A 83 -18.77 4.85 -1.52
N LEU A 84 -19.58 4.52 -2.52
CA LEU A 84 -19.15 3.65 -3.63
C LEU A 84 -18.16 4.35 -4.57
N GLU A 85 -18.30 5.66 -4.78
CA GLU A 85 -17.33 6.47 -5.51
C GLU A 85 -16.00 6.53 -4.73
N SER A 86 -16.05 6.79 -3.42
CA SER A 86 -14.87 6.77 -2.54
C SER A 86 -14.17 5.41 -2.56
N ALA A 87 -14.92 4.31 -2.49
CA ALA A 87 -14.36 2.96 -2.60
C ALA A 87 -13.61 2.73 -3.93
N SER A 88 -14.13 3.30 -5.03
CA SER A 88 -13.50 3.20 -6.35
C SER A 88 -12.23 4.05 -6.45
N GLU A 89 -12.20 5.20 -5.78
CA GLU A 89 -11.06 6.10 -5.68
C GLU A 89 -9.89 5.44 -4.92
N GLU A 90 -10.13 4.90 -3.72
CA GLU A 90 -9.06 4.25 -2.93
C GLU A 90 -8.52 3.00 -3.62
N ARG A 91 -9.39 2.22 -4.29
CA ARG A 91 -8.94 1.12 -5.15
C ARG A 91 -8.00 1.61 -6.25
N SER A 92 -8.29 2.77 -6.85
CA SER A 92 -7.46 3.35 -7.90
C SER A 92 -6.12 3.83 -7.33
N HIS A 93 -6.09 4.42 -6.13
CA HIS A 93 -4.85 4.76 -5.41
C HIS A 93 -3.95 3.53 -5.19
N ALA A 94 -4.52 2.42 -4.73
CA ALA A 94 -3.77 1.17 -4.55
C ALA A 94 -3.17 0.64 -5.87
N ILE A 95 -3.93 0.69 -6.97
CA ILE A 95 -3.48 0.26 -8.31
C ILE A 95 -2.33 1.13 -8.81
N LEU A 96 -2.41 2.45 -8.62
CA LEU A 96 -1.34 3.38 -9.00
C LEU A 96 -0.03 3.08 -8.26
N MET A 97 -0.11 2.74 -6.97
CA MET A 97 1.08 2.36 -6.19
C MET A 97 1.66 1.01 -6.63
N LEU A 98 0.83 0.03 -6.99
CA LEU A 98 1.30 -1.24 -7.57
C LEU A 98 2.02 -1.01 -8.91
N ASP A 99 1.45 -0.20 -9.80
CA ASP A 99 2.08 0.18 -11.06
C ASP A 99 3.41 0.92 -10.83
N TYR A 100 3.45 1.82 -9.84
CA TYR A 100 4.67 2.50 -9.44
C TYR A 100 5.77 1.51 -9.01
N LEU A 101 5.46 0.53 -8.17
CA LEU A 101 6.42 -0.48 -7.72
C LEU A 101 6.92 -1.34 -8.90
N ASN A 102 6.03 -1.74 -9.81
CA ASN A 102 6.40 -2.48 -11.03
C ASN A 102 7.34 -1.66 -11.92
N LYS A 103 7.06 -0.36 -12.12
CA LYS A 103 7.94 0.56 -12.86
C LYS A 103 9.32 0.73 -12.23
N ARG A 104 9.45 0.47 -10.93
CA ARG A 104 10.73 0.50 -10.20
C ARG A 104 11.44 -0.86 -10.18
N GLY A 105 10.88 -1.90 -10.79
CA GLY A 105 11.43 -3.25 -10.76
C GLY A 105 11.34 -3.91 -9.38
N VAL A 106 10.49 -3.39 -8.49
CA VAL A 106 10.29 -3.96 -7.15
C VAL A 106 9.40 -5.19 -7.28
N ALA A 107 9.89 -6.34 -6.85
CA ALA A 107 9.08 -7.55 -6.77
C ALA A 107 7.94 -7.40 -5.76
N ILE A 108 6.71 -7.67 -6.23
CA ILE A 108 5.52 -7.79 -5.40
C ILE A 108 5.48 -9.22 -4.82
N SER A 109 6.15 -9.42 -3.70
CA SER A 109 6.12 -10.66 -2.91
C SER A 109 4.86 -10.75 -2.03
N GLN A 110 4.63 -11.92 -1.44
CA GLN A 110 3.51 -12.25 -0.54
C GLN A 110 3.43 -11.35 0.72
N ASP A 111 4.40 -10.46 0.92
CA ASP A 111 4.50 -9.50 2.02
C ASP A 111 3.35 -8.48 2.07
N LEU A 112 2.51 -8.40 1.03
CA LEU A 112 1.28 -7.59 1.09
C LEU A 112 0.30 -8.11 2.16
N GLN A 113 0.52 -9.32 2.70
CA GLN A 113 -0.18 -9.86 3.88
C GLN A 113 -1.71 -9.72 3.80
N PHE A 114 -2.28 -9.85 2.61
CA PHE A 114 -3.71 -10.08 2.44
C PHE A 114 -3.98 -11.52 2.86
N ASN A 115 -4.14 -11.73 4.16
CA ASN A 115 -4.41 -13.04 4.72
C ASN A 115 -5.91 -13.31 4.58
N PHE A 116 -6.33 -13.72 3.38
CA PHE A 116 -7.66 -14.29 3.20
C PHE A 116 -7.69 -15.61 3.95
N SER A 117 -8.54 -15.73 4.96
CA SER A 117 -8.62 -16.99 5.71
C SER A 117 -9.19 -18.07 4.79
N GLU A 118 -8.72 -19.31 4.92
CA GLU A 118 -9.25 -20.47 4.18
C GLU A 118 -10.78 -20.64 4.38
N ALA A 119 -11.32 -20.06 5.46
CA ALA A 119 -12.75 -20.00 5.72
C ALA A 119 -13.51 -19.07 4.76
N ASP A 120 -12.88 -18.00 4.26
CA ASP A 120 -13.50 -17.01 3.37
C ASP A 120 -13.64 -17.54 1.93
N VAL A 121 -12.70 -18.36 1.46
CA VAL A 121 -12.72 -18.94 0.10
C VAL A 121 -13.73 -20.10 -0.01
N ARG A 122 -13.93 -20.86 1.09
CA ARG A 122 -14.79 -22.06 1.08
C ARG A 122 -16.28 -21.75 1.06
N SER A 123 -16.71 -20.57 1.49
CA SER A 123 -18.10 -20.11 1.31
C SER A 123 -18.45 -19.90 -0.18
N ASP A 124 -17.48 -19.57 -1.04
CA ASP A 124 -17.74 -19.24 -2.44
C ASP A 124 -17.94 -20.49 -3.31
N GLU A 125 -17.19 -21.57 -3.07
CA GLU A 125 -17.40 -22.84 -3.80
C GLU A 125 -18.78 -23.45 -3.54
N ALA A 126 -19.33 -23.30 -2.33
CA ALA A 126 -20.66 -23.79 -1.98
C ALA A 126 -21.78 -22.95 -2.64
N ILE A 127 -21.56 -21.64 -2.81
CA ILE A 127 -22.50 -20.74 -3.50
C ILE A 127 -22.51 -21.00 -5.01
N VAL A 128 -21.35 -21.23 -5.62
CA VAL A 128 -21.24 -21.54 -7.06
C VAL A 128 -21.88 -22.89 -7.40
N LYS A 129 -21.72 -23.91 -6.55
CA LYS A 129 -22.31 -25.24 -6.77
C LYS A 129 -23.83 -25.29 -6.58
N LYS A 130 -24.43 -24.36 -5.83
CA LYS A 130 -25.89 -24.29 -5.62
C LYS A 130 -26.64 -23.52 -6.72
N LYS A 131 -25.90 -22.85 -7.62
CA LYS A 131 -26.43 -22.12 -8.80
C LYS A 131 -26.36 -22.93 -10.11
N ARG A 132 -25.98 -24.20 -10.06
CA ARG A 132 -26.11 -25.17 -11.15
C ARG A 132 -27.19 -26.18 -10.86
#